data_AF-A0A800BQ15-F1
#
_entry.id   AF-A0A800BQ15-F1
#
_cell.length_a   1.000
_cell.length_b   1.000
_cell.length_c   1.000
_cell.angle_alpha   90.00
_cell.angle_beta   90.00
_cell.angle_gamma   90.00
#
_symmetry.space_group_name_H-M   'P 1'
#
loop_
_entity.id
_entity.type
_entity.pdbx_description
1 polymer ?
#
loop_
_entity_poly.entity_id
_entity_poly.type
_entity_poly.pdbx_seq_one_letter_code
_entity_poly.pdbx_strand_id
1 'polypeptide(L)' 'MVKPKEYIIDGKGKKMAVILSLAEYKKLLEYIEDLKDALDLDQAERTAIGFRNYDDIRAELITEGKL' A
#
# COMPACT_ATOMS: atom_id res chain seq x y z
N MET A 1 5.46 22.41 7.88
CA MET A 1 4.38 22.67 8.87
C MET A 1 3.40 21.51 8.81
N VAL A 2 3.27 20.73 9.89
CA VAL A 2 2.20 19.74 10.04
C VAL A 2 0.93 20.52 10.38
N LYS A 3 -0.09 20.46 9.53
CA LYS A 3 -1.39 21.07 9.85
C LYS A 3 -2.00 20.31 11.04
N PRO A 4 -2.70 20.99 11.97
CA PRO A 4 -3.39 20.31 13.04
C PRO A 4 -4.41 19.33 12.43
N LYS A 5 -4.40 18.06 12.90
CA LYS A 5 -5.37 17.06 12.47
C LYS A 5 -6.75 17.48 12.99
N GLU A 6 -7.66 17.74 12.07
CA GLU A 6 -9.06 18.01 12.40
C GLU A 6 -9.76 16.67 12.68
N TYR A 7 -10.58 16.62 13.72
CA TYR A 7 -11.28 15.41 14.14
C TYR A 7 -12.79 15.65 14.18
N ILE A 8 -13.54 14.64 13.76
CA ILE A 8 -14.98 14.58 14.04
C ILE A 8 -15.12 13.96 15.43
N ILE A 9 -15.78 14.68 16.35
CA ILE A 9 -16.01 14.27 17.73
C ILE A 9 -17.50 13.97 17.97
N ASP A 10 -17.79 13.00 18.83
CA ASP A 10 -19.16 12.71 19.27
C ASP A 10 -19.66 13.74 20.30
N GLY A 11 -20.94 13.63 20.69
CA GLY A 11 -21.54 14.50 21.71
C GLY A 11 -20.94 14.37 23.12
N LYS A 12 -20.01 13.44 23.34
CA LYS A 12 -19.26 13.24 24.60
C LYS A 12 -17.79 13.65 24.46
N GLY A 13 -17.40 14.25 23.33
CA GLY A 13 -16.03 14.70 23.06
C GLY A 13 -15.07 13.59 22.61
N LYS A 14 -15.56 12.38 22.33
CA LYS A 14 -14.74 11.27 21.83
C LYS A 14 -14.49 11.44 20.33
N LYS A 15 -13.23 11.32 19.91
CA LYS A 15 -12.85 11.34 18.49
C LYS A 15 -13.40 10.10 17.77
N MET A 16 -14.15 10.32 16.71
CA MET A 16 -14.76 9.28 15.87
C MET A 16 -14.05 9.13 14.53
N ALA A 17 -13.60 10.24 13.93
CA ALA A 17 -12.90 10.23 12.64
C ALA A 17 -11.87 11.36 12.58
N VAL A 18 -10.97 11.27 11.60
CA VAL A 18 -10.00 12.31 11.26
C VAL A 18 -10.32 12.86 9.88
N ILE A 19 -10.22 14.18 9.73
CA ILE A 19 -10.33 14.87 8.45
C ILE A 19 -8.91 15.04 7.93
N LEU A 20 -8.67 14.53 6.71
CA LEU A 20 -7.41 14.66 6.01
C LEU A 20 -7.63 15.51 4.76
N SER A 21 -6.66 16.36 4.42
CA SER A 21 -6.61 16.88 3.06
C SER A 21 -6.40 15.74 2.07
N LEU A 22 -6.81 15.95 0.82
CA LEU A 22 -6.58 14.96 -0.24
C LEU A 22 -5.10 14.60 -0.39
N ALA A 23 -4.20 15.56 -0.17
CA ALA A 23 -2.76 15.30 -0.22
C ALA A 23 -2.28 14.39 0.92
N GLU A 24 -2.78 14.59 2.14
CA GLU A 24 -2.46 13.73 3.29
C GLU A 24 -3.05 12.33 3.12
N TYR A 25 -4.28 12.24 2.61
CA TYR A 25 -4.91 10.96 2.31
C TYR A 25 -4.11 10.16 1.27
N LYS A 26 -3.71 10.79 0.16
CA LYS A 26 -2.88 10.13 -0.86
C LYS A 26 -1.54 9.65 -0.31
N LYS A 27 -0.84 10.49 0.47
CA LYS A 27 0.41 10.11 1.12
C LYS A 27 0.24 8.94 2.09
N LEU A 28 -0.88 8.89 2.81
CA LEU A 28 -1.18 7.78 3.70
C LEU A 28 -1.39 6.49 2.91
N LEU A 29 -2.09 6.54 1.77
CA LEU A 29 -2.27 5.38 0.91
C LEU A 29 -0.94 4.90 0.31
N GLU A 30 -0.14 5.82 -0.24
CA GLU A 30 1.20 5.51 -0.76
C GLU A 30 2.06 4.82 0.30
N TYR A 31 2.10 5.36 1.51
CA TYR A 31 2.85 4.75 2.62
C TYR A 31 2.35 3.34 2.99
N ILE A 32 1.04 3.09 2.92
CA ILE A 32 0.49 1.75 3.18
C ILE A 32 0.88 0.77 2.07
N GLU A 33 0.87 1.20 0.80
CA GLU A 33 1.33 0.37 -0.32
C GLU A 33 2.84 0.08 -0.21
N ASP A 34 3.67 1.06 0.13
CA ASP A 34 5.11 0.84 0.34
C ASP A 34 5.38 -0.23 1.43
N LEU A 35 4.58 -0.24 2.51
CA LEU A 35 4.68 -1.24 3.55
C LEU A 35 4.22 -2.63 3.09
N LYS A 36 3.20 -2.70 2.22
CA LYS A 36 2.73 -3.97 1.64
C LYS A 36 3.77 -4.53 0.68
N ASP A 37 4.33 -3.70 -0.20
CA ASP A 37 5.39 -4.10 -1.13
C ASP A 37 6.63 -4.60 -0.39
N ALA A 38 7.01 -3.95 0.72
CA ALA A 38 8.11 -4.40 1.57
C ALA A 38 7.84 -5.78 2.21
N LEU A 39 6.61 -6.02 2.67
CA LEU A 39 6.21 -7.31 3.24
C LEU A 39 6.17 -8.40 2.17
N ASP A 40 5.63 -8.10 0.99
CA ASP A 40 5.57 -9.04 -0.13
C ASP A 40 6.98 -9.42 -0.61
N LEU A 41 7.92 -8.47 -0.60
CA LEU A 41 9.32 -8.74 -0.90
C LEU A 41 9.98 -9.64 0.15
N ASP A 42 9.83 -9.36 1.46
CA ASP A 42 10.36 -10.21 2.53
C ASP A 42 9.77 -11.63 2.45
N GLN A 43 8.48 -11.75 2.13
CA GLN A 43 7.83 -13.04 1.93
C GLN A 43 8.37 -13.77 0.69
N ALA A 44 8.60 -13.08 -0.41
CA ALA A 44 9.19 -13.63 -1.63
C ALA A 44 10.62 -14.13 -1.38
N GLU A 45 11.43 -13.38 -0.65
CA GLU A 45 12.79 -13.80 -0.26
C GLU A 45 12.77 -15.06 0.61
N ARG A 46 11.89 -15.13 1.61
CA ARG A 46 11.78 -16.29 2.51
C ARG A 46 11.29 -17.55 1.83
N THR A 47 10.45 -17.41 0.80
CA THR A 47 9.85 -18.54 0.08
C THR A 47 10.50 -18.82 -1.26
N ALA A 48 11.58 -18.13 -1.60
CA ALA A 48 12.31 -18.33 -2.84
C ALA A 48 12.84 -19.77 -2.92
N ILE A 49 12.19 -20.58 -3.76
CA ILE A 49 12.64 -21.94 -4.10
C ILE A 49 13.65 -21.95 -5.26
N GLY A 50 13.80 -20.83 -5.95
CA GLY A 50 14.71 -20.66 -7.09
C GLY A 50 14.48 -19.33 -7.82
N PHE A 51 15.38 -19.02 -8.74
CA PHE A 51 15.26 -17.85 -9.60
C PHE A 51 14.53 -18.21 -10.90
N ARG A 52 13.63 -17.34 -11.36
CA ARG A 52 12.99 -17.41 -12.68
C ARG A 52 13.31 -16.14 -13.44
N ASN A 53 13.62 -16.28 -14.74
CA ASN A 53 13.85 -15.13 -15.60
C ASN A 53 12.53 -14.37 -15.81
N TYR A 54 12.59 -13.04 -15.69
CA TYR A 54 11.46 -12.15 -15.89
C TYR A 54 10.88 -12.22 -17.31
N ASP A 55 11.71 -12.40 -18.34
CA ASP A 55 11.25 -12.45 -19.73
C ASP A 55 10.30 -13.63 -19.98
N ASP A 56 10.61 -14.78 -19.36
CA ASP A 56 9.76 -15.98 -19.44
C ASP A 56 8.42 -15.75 -18.74
N ILE A 57 8.45 -15.18 -17.53
CA ILE A 57 7.24 -14.83 -16.77
C ILE A 57 6.37 -13.83 -17.55
N ARG A 58 6.99 -12.83 -18.18
CA ARG A 58 6.29 -11.80 -18.95
C ARG A 58 5.62 -12.41 -20.19
N ALA A 59 6.29 -13.32 -20.88
CA ALA A 59 5.72 -14.02 -22.03
C ALA A 59 4.50 -14.89 -21.64
N GLU A 60 4.56 -15.58 -20.50
CA GLU A 60 3.44 -16.34 -19.93
C GLU A 60 2.24 -15.42 -19.65
N LEU A 61 2.46 -14.30 -18.95
CA LEU A 61 1.37 -13.37 -18.58
C LEU A 61 0.67 -12.74 -19.79
N ILE A 62 1.42 -12.40 -20.84
CA ILE A 62 0.85 -11.92 -22.12
C ILE A 62 0.00 -13.01 -22.77
N THR A 63 0.49 -14.25 -22.78
CA THR A 63 -0.23 -15.39 -23.36
C THR A 63 -1.53 -15.67 -22.59
N GLU A 64 -1.54 -15.44 -21.28
CA GLU A 64 -2.70 -15.60 -20.41
C GLU A 64 -3.66 -14.39 -20.41
N GLY A 65 -3.32 -13.29 -21.09
CA GLY A 65 -4.12 -12.07 -21.12
C GLY A 65 -4.18 -11.33 -19.77
N LYS A 66 -3.18 -11.55 -18.92
CA LYS A 66 -3.04 -10.91 -17.59
C LYS A 66 -2.14 -9.68 -17.62
N LEU A 67 -1.55 -9.38 -18.78
CA LEU A 67 -0.73 -8.21 -19.06
C LEU A 67 -1.18 -7.51 -20.34
#